data_AF-A0A521H5C7-F1
#
_entry.id   AF-A0A521H5C7-F1
#
_cell.length_a   1.000
_cell.length_b   1.000
_cell.length_c   1.000
_cell.angle_alpha   90.00
_cell.angle_beta   90.00
_cell.angle_gamma   90.00
#
_symmetry.space_group_name_H-M   'P 1'
#
loop_
_entity.id
_entity.type
_entity.pdbx_description
1 polymer ?
#
loop_
_entity_poly.entity_id
_entity_poly.type
_entity_poly.pdbx_seq_one_letter_code
_entity_poly.pdbx_strand_id
1 'polypeptide(L)'
;MRRHRPARGHHARHGALAPASCAQVVPRPLGAPARLRGGRRRAVKCRQARNLLALHVGGDLPGDRAAGVDAHLSACAACAGELARHQAARRDLRLLQADPLPLGSLWERLEPRLAAVDAAARRRAPWYRRPGALSAAAAALLLCLAVPWFLAGAGRDPAAPLGPESMRAAVDPNALESGLKHVPKRQLEELILRGSWSPDGAQEQGTLAPVIQAGNRGEF
;
A
#
# COMPACT_ATOMS: atom_id res chain seq x y z
N MET A 1 6.57 -7.14 -63.52
CA MET A 1 6.94 -8.40 -62.84
C MET A 1 6.52 -8.33 -61.37
N ARG A 2 5.35 -8.89 -61.04
CA ARG A 2 4.79 -8.93 -59.67
C ARG A 2 5.21 -10.25 -59.00
N ARG A 3 5.92 -10.18 -57.88
CA ARG A 3 6.26 -11.38 -57.09
C ARG A 3 5.19 -11.60 -56.02
N HIS A 4 4.48 -12.72 -56.15
CA HIS A 4 3.52 -13.23 -55.16
C HIS A 4 4.24 -13.59 -53.86
N ARG A 5 3.68 -13.14 -52.73
CA ARG A 5 4.14 -13.46 -51.37
C ARG A 5 3.18 -14.52 -50.80
N PRO A 6 3.63 -15.75 -50.47
CA PRO A 6 2.74 -16.75 -49.91
C PRO A 6 2.41 -16.45 -48.43
N ALA A 7 1.15 -16.68 -48.08
CA ALA A 7 0.61 -16.55 -46.74
C ALA A 7 1.18 -17.64 -45.81
N ARG A 8 1.81 -17.24 -44.71
CA ARG A 8 2.20 -18.15 -43.62
C ARG A 8 1.01 -18.33 -42.69
N GLY A 9 0.42 -19.52 -42.72
CA GLY A 9 -0.54 -19.99 -41.73
C GLY A 9 0.16 -20.25 -40.39
N HIS A 10 -0.26 -19.54 -39.35
CA HIS A 10 0.12 -19.84 -37.98
C HIS A 10 -0.96 -20.70 -37.33
N HIS A 11 -0.66 -21.99 -37.21
CA HIS A 11 -1.48 -22.97 -36.52
C HIS A 11 -1.62 -22.62 -35.04
N ALA A 12 -2.87 -22.61 -34.58
CA ALA A 12 -3.28 -22.53 -33.20
C ALA A 12 -2.68 -23.68 -32.38
N ARG A 13 -1.84 -23.35 -31.40
CA ARG A 13 -1.48 -24.26 -30.30
C ARG A 13 -2.38 -23.92 -29.12
N HIS A 14 -3.52 -24.60 -29.02
CA HIS A 14 -4.28 -24.68 -27.79
C HIS A 14 -3.53 -25.60 -26.83
N GLY A 15 -2.62 -25.02 -26.04
CA GLY A 15 -2.06 -25.69 -24.88
C GLY A 15 -3.18 -25.91 -23.86
N ALA A 16 -3.48 -27.17 -23.55
CA ALA A 16 -4.36 -27.53 -22.45
C ALA A 16 -3.76 -26.99 -21.14
N LEU A 17 -4.36 -25.92 -20.62
CA LEU A 17 -4.08 -25.43 -19.28
C LEU A 17 -4.59 -26.49 -18.29
N ALA A 18 -3.67 -27.06 -17.51
CA ALA A 18 -4.01 -27.93 -16.39
C ALA A 18 -4.98 -27.20 -15.44
N PRO A 19 -6.00 -27.87 -14.90
CA PRO A 19 -6.85 -27.26 -13.89
C PRO A 19 -5.99 -26.92 -12.67
N ALA A 20 -5.90 -25.62 -12.36
CA ALA A 20 -5.29 -25.16 -11.12
C ALA A 20 -6.07 -25.78 -9.96
N SER A 21 -5.42 -26.72 -9.26
CA SER A 21 -5.90 -27.28 -8.00
C SER A 21 -6.08 -26.13 -7.01
N CYS A 22 -7.34 -25.71 -6.83
CA CYS A 22 -7.78 -24.84 -5.74
C CYS A 22 -7.69 -25.59 -4.40
N ALA A 23 -6.47 -25.92 -3.97
CA ALA A 23 -6.19 -26.06 -2.55
C ALA A 23 -6.20 -24.64 -1.99
N GLN A 24 -7.41 -24.14 -1.71
CA GLN A 24 -7.62 -22.93 -0.91
C GLN A 24 -6.90 -23.14 0.42
N VAL A 25 -5.68 -22.62 0.50
CA VAL A 25 -5.07 -22.23 1.76
C VAL A 25 -5.95 -21.11 2.28
N VAL A 26 -7.01 -21.49 3.00
CA VAL A 26 -7.79 -20.54 3.78
C VAL A 26 -6.80 -20.00 4.82
N PRO A 27 -6.43 -18.70 4.78
CA PRO A 27 -5.60 -18.16 5.84
C PRO A 27 -6.30 -18.45 7.16
N ARG A 28 -5.57 -19.08 8.08
CA ARG A 28 -5.99 -19.25 9.48
C ARG A 28 -6.71 -17.98 9.94
N PRO A 29 -7.91 -18.05 10.53
CA PRO A 29 -8.61 -16.87 11.00
C PRO A 29 -7.67 -16.11 11.93
N LEU A 30 -7.26 -14.92 11.48
CA LEU A 30 -6.41 -14.00 12.20
C LEU A 30 -7.08 -13.65 13.53
N GLY A 31 -6.65 -14.34 14.58
CA GLY A 31 -6.91 -13.95 15.96
C GLY A 31 -8.34 -14.20 16.43
N ALA A 32 -8.45 -14.84 17.59
CA ALA A 32 -9.59 -14.65 18.47
C ALA A 32 -9.92 -13.15 18.55
N PRO A 33 -11.20 -12.74 18.61
CA PRO A 33 -11.56 -11.34 18.70
C PRO A 33 -10.79 -10.76 19.87
N ALA A 34 -9.86 -9.87 19.57
CA ALA A 34 -9.13 -9.11 20.57
C ALA A 34 -10.20 -8.57 21.50
N ARG A 35 -10.25 -9.08 22.74
CA ARG A 35 -11.22 -8.64 23.73
C ARG A 35 -11.09 -7.14 23.76
N LEU A 36 -12.06 -6.46 23.16
CA LEU A 36 -12.12 -5.01 23.07
C LEU A 36 -12.20 -4.58 24.53
N ARG A 37 -11.05 -4.30 25.13
CA ARG A 37 -10.95 -3.63 26.42
C ARG A 37 -11.91 -2.47 26.30
N GLY A 38 -12.90 -2.41 27.19
CA GLY A 38 -13.99 -1.45 27.22
C GLY A 38 -13.49 -0.02 27.35
N GLY A 39 -12.81 0.47 26.32
CA GLY A 39 -12.55 1.86 26.09
C GLY A 39 -13.91 2.48 25.93
N ARG A 40 -14.32 3.24 26.95
CA ARG A 40 -15.57 3.99 27.00
C ARG A 40 -15.79 4.59 25.62
N ARG A 41 -16.74 4.04 24.86
CA ARG A 41 -17.11 4.57 23.55
C ARG A 41 -17.55 5.99 23.84
N ARG A 42 -16.72 6.97 23.46
CA ARG A 42 -17.07 8.37 23.66
C ARG A 42 -18.35 8.60 22.86
N ALA A 43 -19.39 9.08 23.53
CA ALA A 43 -20.62 9.45 22.87
C ALA A 43 -20.28 10.44 21.73
N VAL A 44 -20.80 10.16 20.53
CA VAL A 44 -20.59 11.02 19.37
C VAL A 44 -21.32 12.34 19.62
N LYS A 45 -20.59 13.46 19.45
CA LYS A 45 -21.16 14.81 19.58
C LYS A 45 -21.95 15.16 18.32
N CYS A 46 -23.00 16.00 18.43
CA CYS A 46 -23.84 16.37 17.27
C CYS A 46 -23.01 16.88 16.09
N ARG A 47 -22.06 17.80 16.30
CA ARG A 47 -21.18 18.32 15.24
C ARG A 47 -20.42 17.21 14.51
N GLN A 48 -19.94 16.21 15.25
CA GLN A 48 -19.24 15.07 14.67
C GLN A 48 -20.20 14.16 13.92
N ALA A 49 -21.38 13.87 14.48
CA ALA A 49 -22.42 13.08 13.81
C ALA A 49 -22.81 13.69 12.47
N ARG A 50 -23.07 15.01 12.41
CA ARG A 50 -23.41 15.76 11.19
C ARG A 50 -22.39 15.56 10.07
N ASN A 51 -21.09 15.66 10.39
CA ASN A 51 -20.03 15.45 9.42
C ASN A 51 -19.96 14.00 8.88
N LEU A 52 -20.51 13.04 9.64
CA LEU A 52 -20.52 11.62 9.28
C LEU A 52 -21.82 11.18 8.59
N LEU A 53 -22.88 12.00 8.58
CA LEU A 53 -24.19 11.61 8.03
C LEU A 53 -24.12 11.29 6.54
N ALA A 54 -23.39 12.07 5.73
CA ALA A 54 -23.27 11.83 4.29
C ALA A 54 -22.60 10.47 3.98
N LEU A 55 -21.50 10.15 4.68
CA LEU A 55 -20.80 8.87 4.56
C LEU A 55 -21.66 7.72 5.10
N HIS A 56 -22.40 7.94 6.19
CA HIS A 56 -23.29 6.95 6.76
C HIS A 56 -24.43 6.60 5.79
N VAL A 57 -25.04 7.60 5.14
CA VAL A 57 -26.01 7.35 4.06
C VAL A 57 -25.36 6.59 2.91
N GLY A 58 -24.12 6.93 2.53
CA GLY A 58 -23.36 6.25 1.48
C GLY A 58 -23.08 4.77 1.75
N GLY A 59 -22.94 4.39 3.03
CA GLY A 59 -22.46 3.08 3.46
C GLY A 59 -20.93 3.01 3.62
N ASP A 60 -20.25 4.16 3.58
CA ASP A 60 -18.78 4.26 3.57
C ASP A 60 -18.18 4.40 4.98
N LEU A 61 -19.00 4.32 6.03
CA LEU A 61 -18.55 4.41 7.41
C LEU A 61 -18.09 3.04 7.93
N PRO A 62 -16.92 2.94 8.59
CA PRO A 62 -16.54 1.70 9.28
C PRO A 62 -17.53 1.38 10.40
N GLY A 63 -17.76 0.08 10.65
CA GLY A 63 -18.88 -0.38 11.48
C GLY A 63 -18.89 0.12 12.92
N ASP A 64 -17.72 0.38 13.51
CA ASP A 64 -17.59 0.97 14.85
C ASP A 64 -18.10 2.42 14.91
N ARG A 65 -17.80 3.21 13.87
CA ARG A 65 -18.29 4.58 13.73
C ARG A 65 -19.76 4.61 13.34
N ALA A 66 -20.21 3.67 12.49
CA ALA A 66 -21.62 3.55 12.10
C ALA A 66 -22.50 3.34 13.34
N ALA A 67 -22.15 2.36 14.19
CA ALA A 67 -22.85 2.10 15.43
C ALA A 67 -22.88 3.31 16.38
N GLY A 68 -21.81 4.10 16.42
CA GLY A 68 -21.77 5.34 17.20
C GLY A 68 -22.70 6.44 16.67
N VAL A 69 -22.84 6.54 15.35
CA VAL A 69 -23.79 7.45 14.69
C VAL A 69 -25.21 6.95 14.88
N ASP A 70 -25.48 5.65 14.74
CA ASP A 70 -26.80 5.04 14.97
C ASP A 70 -27.31 5.31 16.39
N ALA A 71 -26.46 5.09 17.39
CA ALA A 71 -26.77 5.39 18.79
C ALA A 71 -27.04 6.89 19.03
N HIS A 72 -26.37 7.78 18.29
CA HIS A 72 -26.64 9.21 18.36
C HIS A 72 -27.97 9.58 17.70
N LEU A 73 -28.27 8.98 16.54
CA LEU A 73 -29.49 9.21 15.78
C LEU A 73 -30.74 8.78 16.56
N SER A 74 -30.66 7.69 17.33
CA SER A 74 -31.77 7.27 18.21
C SER A 74 -32.04 8.25 19.36
N ALA A 75 -31.04 9.07 19.74
CA ALA A 75 -31.16 10.02 20.84
C ALA A 75 -31.35 11.48 20.40
N CYS A 76 -31.07 11.82 19.14
CA CYS A 76 -31.08 13.21 18.64
C CYS A 76 -31.98 13.37 17.40
N ALA A 77 -33.20 13.87 17.61
CA ALA A 77 -34.17 14.11 16.55
C ALA A 77 -33.68 15.10 15.46
N ALA A 78 -32.87 16.09 15.83
CA ALA A 78 -32.32 17.06 14.87
C ALA A 78 -31.38 16.38 13.85
N CYS A 79 -30.49 15.50 14.34
CA CYS A 79 -29.59 14.73 13.48
C CYS A 79 -30.36 13.69 12.65
N ALA A 80 -31.42 13.09 13.18
CA ALA A 80 -32.30 12.19 12.43
C ALA A 80 -33.03 12.92 11.28
N GLY A 81 -33.49 14.15 11.50
CA GLY A 81 -34.06 14.99 10.45
C GLY A 81 -33.06 15.38 9.36
N GLU A 82 -31.80 15.64 9.72
CA GLU A 82 -30.72 15.84 8.74
C GLU A 82 -30.43 14.57 7.93
N LEU A 83 -30.39 13.41 8.57
CA LEU A 83 -30.22 12.13 7.87
C LEU A 83 -31.33 11.90 6.84
N ALA A 84 -32.59 12.15 7.22
CA ALA A 84 -33.74 12.01 6.31
C ALA A 84 -33.60 12.93 5.08
N ARG A 85 -33.09 14.16 5.25
CA ARG A 85 -32.80 15.08 4.14
C ARG A 85 -31.72 14.54 3.20
N HIS A 86 -30.63 13.98 3.74
CA HIS A 86 -29.59 13.34 2.92
C HIS A 86 -30.12 12.13 2.16
N GLN A 87 -30.97 11.31 2.79
CA GLN A 87 -31.60 10.15 2.14
C GLN A 87 -32.57 10.57 1.03
N ALA A 88 -33.36 11.62 1.25
CA ALA A 88 -34.24 12.19 0.24
C ALA A 88 -33.44 12.70 -0.98
N ALA A 89 -32.42 13.54 -0.74
CA ALA A 89 -31.54 14.03 -1.81
C ALA A 89 -30.88 12.89 -2.59
N ARG A 90 -30.44 11.82 -1.92
CA ARG A 90 -29.87 10.63 -2.59
C ARG A 90 -30.90 9.89 -3.44
N ARG A 91 -32.16 9.78 -2.99
CA ARG A 91 -33.23 9.20 -3.81
C ARG A 91 -33.49 10.06 -5.05
N ASP A 92 -33.56 11.37 -4.91
CA ASP A 92 -33.81 12.28 -6.03
C ASP A 92 -32.67 12.20 -7.07
N LEU A 93 -31.41 12.15 -6.61
CA LEU A 93 -30.26 11.94 -7.49
C LEU A 93 -30.29 10.58 -8.20
N ARG A 94 -30.81 9.53 -7.56
CA ARG A 94 -30.97 8.22 -8.21
C ARG A 94 -32.06 8.24 -9.28
N LEU A 95 -33.12 9.02 -9.09
CA LEU A 95 -34.17 9.20 -10.10
C LEU A 95 -33.66 9.99 -11.31
N LEU A 96 -32.74 10.93 -11.09
CA LEU A 96 -32.07 11.70 -12.15
C LEU A 96 -31.06 10.88 -12.96
N GLN A 97 -30.57 9.74 -12.45
CA GLN A 97 -29.73 8.81 -13.22
C GLN A 97 -30.56 7.97 -14.20
N ALA A 98 -31.41 8.63 -14.97
CA ALA A 98 -32.43 8.01 -15.81
C ALA A 98 -31.87 7.28 -17.04
N ASP A 99 -30.61 7.48 -17.40
CA ASP A 99 -29.97 6.70 -18.45
C ASP A 99 -28.62 6.15 -17.98
N PRO A 100 -28.40 4.83 -18.04
CA PRO A 100 -27.06 4.29 -17.89
C PRO A 100 -26.21 4.88 -19.01
N LEU A 101 -25.35 5.84 -18.68
CA LEU A 101 -24.34 6.31 -19.63
C LEU A 101 -23.58 5.07 -20.13
N PRO A 102 -23.28 4.96 -21.43
CA PRO A 102 -22.49 3.86 -21.96
C PRO A 102 -21.05 3.94 -21.41
N LEU A 103 -20.86 3.34 -20.23
CA LEU A 103 -19.63 3.35 -19.43
C LEU A 103 -18.42 2.83 -20.23
N GLY A 104 -18.65 1.93 -21.19
CA GLY A 104 -17.60 1.39 -22.07
C GLY A 104 -16.80 2.48 -22.79
N SER A 105 -17.51 3.39 -23.48
CA SER A 105 -16.88 4.49 -24.23
C SER A 105 -16.18 5.53 -23.33
N LEU A 106 -16.60 5.64 -22.07
CA LEU A 106 -15.98 6.55 -21.12
C LEU A 106 -14.66 5.97 -20.60
N TRP A 107 -14.64 4.67 -20.28
CA TRP A 107 -13.44 4.00 -19.81
C TRP A 107 -12.35 3.95 -20.89
N GLU A 108 -12.71 3.64 -22.14
CA GLU A 108 -11.80 3.67 -23.29
C GLU A 108 -11.16 5.06 -23.50
N ARG A 109 -11.85 6.15 -23.14
CA ARG A 109 -11.31 7.52 -23.19
C ARG A 109 -10.48 7.90 -21.95
N LEU A 110 -10.77 7.30 -20.79
CA LEU A 110 -10.10 7.59 -19.52
C LEU A 110 -8.79 6.80 -19.35
N GLU A 111 -8.77 5.53 -19.72
CA GLU A 111 -7.61 4.65 -19.62
C GLU A 111 -6.32 5.27 -20.20
N PRO A 112 -6.30 5.78 -21.46
CA PRO A 112 -5.08 6.37 -22.01
C PRO A 112 -4.65 7.64 -21.26
N ARG A 113 -5.59 8.41 -20.69
CA ARG A 113 -5.28 9.62 -19.91
C ARG A 113 -4.67 9.26 -18.55
N LEU A 114 -5.21 8.25 -17.88
CA LEU A 114 -4.66 7.72 -16.63
C LEU A 114 -3.25 7.15 -16.86
N ALA A 115 -3.07 6.36 -17.91
CA ALA A 115 -1.75 5.85 -18.29
C ALA A 115 -0.74 6.97 -18.56
N ALA A 116 -1.16 8.06 -19.20
CA ALA A 116 -0.31 9.22 -19.44
C ALA A 116 0.07 9.96 -18.14
N VAL A 117 -0.87 10.13 -17.20
CA VAL A 117 -0.62 10.72 -15.87
C VAL A 117 0.37 9.85 -15.08
N ASP A 118 0.16 8.54 -15.05
CA ASP A 118 1.07 7.61 -14.37
C ASP A 118 2.45 7.56 -15.02
N ALA A 119 2.53 7.65 -16.35
CA ALA A 119 3.79 7.74 -17.06
C ALA A 119 4.53 9.04 -16.72
N ALA A 120 3.83 10.18 -16.65
CA ALA A 120 4.40 11.45 -16.26
C ALA A 120 4.88 11.44 -14.79
N ALA A 121 4.09 10.86 -13.89
CA ALA A 121 4.47 10.68 -12.48
C ALA A 121 5.72 9.80 -12.35
N ARG A 122 5.81 8.69 -13.09
CA ARG A 122 7.00 7.83 -13.14
C ARG A 122 8.23 8.53 -13.70
N ARG A 123 8.07 9.44 -14.66
CA ARG A 123 9.18 10.25 -15.20
C ARG A 123 9.68 11.30 -14.21
N ARG A 124 8.78 11.85 -13.38
CA ARG A 124 9.11 12.84 -12.35
C ARG A 124 9.57 12.21 -11.03
N ALA A 125 9.38 10.90 -10.84
CA ALA A 125 9.82 10.22 -9.65
C ALA A 125 11.36 10.36 -9.51
N PRO A 126 11.86 10.82 -8.34
CA PRO A 126 13.28 11.00 -8.14
C PRO A 126 14.01 9.66 -8.24
N TRP A 127 15.23 9.68 -8.78
CA TRP A 127 15.99 8.49 -9.15
C TRP A 127 16.18 7.49 -7.99
N TYR A 128 16.24 7.97 -6.74
CA TYR A 128 16.40 7.15 -5.53
C TYR A 128 15.16 6.33 -5.17
N ARG A 129 13.97 6.65 -5.71
CA ARG A 129 12.74 5.84 -5.54
C ARG A 129 12.61 4.70 -6.54
N ARG A 130 13.55 4.57 -7.48
CA ARG A 130 13.55 3.44 -8.40
C ARG A 130 13.99 2.18 -7.63
N PRO A 131 13.21 1.09 -7.63
CA PRO A 131 13.52 -0.11 -6.85
C PRO A 131 14.87 -0.74 -7.23
N GLY A 132 15.37 -0.50 -8.45
CA GLY A 132 16.70 -0.96 -8.88
C GLY A 132 17.88 -0.12 -8.38
N ALA A 133 17.67 1.12 -7.95
CA ALA A 133 18.77 1.94 -7.42
C ALA A 133 19.24 1.43 -6.05
N LEU A 134 18.30 0.95 -5.23
CA LEU A 134 18.60 0.38 -3.92
C LEU A 134 19.33 -0.96 -4.01
N SER A 135 18.98 -1.82 -4.99
CA SER A 135 19.66 -3.11 -5.16
C SER A 135 21.10 -2.95 -5.64
N ALA A 136 21.38 -2.00 -6.55
CA ALA A 136 22.74 -1.71 -7.00
C ALA A 136 23.62 -1.18 -5.85
N ALA A 137 23.09 -0.28 -5.02
CA ALA A 137 23.81 0.23 -3.84
C ALA A 137 24.09 -0.87 -2.82
N ALA A 138 23.11 -1.74 -2.54
CA ALA A 138 23.30 -2.87 -1.62
C ALA A 138 24.34 -3.88 -2.15
N ALA A 139 24.31 -4.19 -3.45
CA ALA A 139 25.29 -5.06 -4.08
C ALA A 139 26.71 -4.47 -4.03
N ALA A 140 26.86 -3.17 -4.31
CA ALA A 140 28.14 -2.47 -4.21
C ALA A 140 28.67 -2.47 -2.76
N LEU A 141 27.80 -2.26 -1.77
CA LEU A 141 28.17 -2.30 -0.35
C LEU A 141 28.63 -3.69 0.08
N LEU A 142 27.92 -4.74 -0.34
CA LEU A 142 28.32 -6.13 -0.12
C LEU A 142 29.67 -6.44 -0.79
N LEU A 143 29.90 -5.93 -2.01
CA LEU A 143 31.19 -6.10 -2.70
C LEU A 143 32.32 -5.41 -1.94
N CYS A 144 32.13 -4.16 -1.51
CA CYS A 144 33.12 -3.40 -0.73
C CYS A 144 33.44 -4.08 0.61
N LEU A 145 32.47 -4.76 1.23
CA LEU A 145 32.67 -5.51 2.47
C LEU A 145 33.35 -6.87 2.23
N ALA A 146 33.06 -7.54 1.12
CA ALA A 146 33.59 -8.87 0.81
C ALA A 146 35.01 -8.85 0.21
N VAL A 147 35.36 -7.83 -0.59
CA VAL A 147 36.68 -7.68 -1.22
C VAL A 147 37.85 -7.73 -0.22
N PRO A 148 37.85 -7.00 0.91
CA PRO A 148 38.97 -7.06 1.85
C PRO A 148 39.15 -8.44 2.49
N TRP A 149 38.06 -9.19 2.69
CA TRP A 149 38.13 -10.57 3.18
C TRP A 149 38.78 -11.50 2.14
N PHE A 150 38.42 -11.33 0.87
CA PHE A 150 39.01 -12.10 -0.22
C PHE A 150 40.50 -11.79 -0.43
N LEU A 151 40.88 -10.52 -0.36
CA LEU A 151 42.27 -10.08 -0.52
C LEU A 151 43.14 -10.47 0.70
N ALA A 152 42.61 -10.39 1.92
CA ALA A 152 43.33 -10.81 3.13
C ALA A 152 43.48 -12.35 3.24
N GLY A 153 42.58 -13.12 2.62
CA GLY A 153 42.63 -14.58 2.60
C GLY A 153 43.66 -15.16 1.62
N ALA A 154 44.07 -14.41 0.59
CA ALA A 154 44.98 -14.90 -0.45
C ALA A 154 46.44 -15.10 0.02
N GLY A 155 46.80 -14.62 1.21
CA GLY A 155 48.12 -14.81 1.83
C GLY A 155 48.17 -15.85 2.96
N ARG A 156 47.07 -16.58 3.23
CA ARG A 156 47.11 -17.70 4.17
C ARG A 156 47.45 -18.97 3.41
N ASP A 157 48.70 -19.39 3.49
CA ASP A 157 49.11 -20.73 3.12
C ASP A 157 48.23 -21.75 3.86
N PRO A 158 47.41 -22.56 3.17
CA PRO A 158 46.60 -23.61 3.82
C PRO A 158 47.42 -24.81 4.30
N ALA A 159 48.75 -24.68 4.35
CA ALA A 159 49.69 -25.75 4.70
C ALA A 159 50.09 -25.75 6.19
N ALA A 160 49.29 -25.16 7.08
CA ALA A 160 49.37 -25.48 8.50
C ALA A 160 48.47 -26.70 8.77
N PRO A 161 49.03 -27.91 9.00
CA PRO A 161 48.24 -29.09 9.29
C PRO A 161 47.43 -28.84 10.57
N LEU A 162 46.11 -28.80 10.41
CA LEU A 162 45.18 -28.85 11.53
C LEU A 162 45.31 -30.24 12.15
N GLY A 163 46.07 -30.32 13.24
CA GLY A 163 46.14 -31.52 14.04
C GLY A 163 44.74 -31.93 14.52
N PRO A 164 44.44 -33.24 14.59
CA PRO A 164 43.11 -33.76 14.96
C PRO A 164 42.65 -33.40 16.38
N GLU A 165 43.49 -32.72 17.18
CA GLU A 165 43.14 -32.29 18.54
C GLU A 165 42.28 -31.00 18.57
N SER A 166 42.25 -30.19 17.51
CA SER A 166 41.52 -28.91 17.51
C SER A 166 40.00 -29.06 17.28
N MET A 167 39.52 -30.20 16.76
CA MET A 167 38.08 -30.43 16.54
C MET A 167 37.30 -30.83 17.81
N ARG A 168 37.97 -31.05 18.96
CA ARG A 168 37.29 -31.44 20.21
C ARG A 168 36.98 -30.28 21.18
N ALA A 169 37.41 -29.05 20.90
CA ALA A 169 37.38 -27.98 21.91
C ALA A 169 36.27 -26.92 21.77
N ALA A 170 35.44 -26.89 20.72
CA ALA A 170 34.57 -25.71 20.52
C ALA A 170 33.23 -25.99 19.85
N VAL A 171 32.43 -26.89 20.42
CA VAL A 171 30.97 -26.77 20.34
C VAL A 171 30.44 -27.05 21.73
N ASP A 172 30.33 -26.01 22.55
CA ASP A 172 29.48 -26.06 23.74
C ASP A 172 28.05 -25.74 23.29
N PRO A 173 27.15 -26.73 23.18
CA PRO A 173 25.78 -26.49 22.75
C PRO A 173 24.99 -25.59 23.71
N ASN A 174 25.48 -25.33 24.94
CA ASN A 174 24.84 -24.41 25.88
C ASN A 174 25.17 -22.92 25.64
N ALA A 175 26.17 -22.59 24.81
CA ALA A 175 26.54 -21.20 24.56
C ALA A 175 25.53 -20.45 23.65
N LEU A 176 24.70 -21.17 22.89
CA LEU A 176 23.72 -20.58 21.96
C LEU A 176 22.42 -20.11 22.64
N GLU A 177 22.06 -20.65 23.81
CA GLU A 177 20.84 -20.22 24.51
C GLU A 177 21.04 -18.94 25.34
N SER A 178 22.28 -18.59 25.68
CA SER A 178 22.58 -17.44 26.56
C SER A 178 22.61 -16.08 25.85
N GLY A 179 22.49 -16.06 24.51
CA GLY A 179 22.69 -14.85 23.68
C GLY A 179 21.43 -14.06 23.31
N LEU A 180 20.24 -14.67 23.39
CA LEU A 180 18.99 -13.94 23.15
C LEU A 180 18.63 -13.10 24.37
N LYS A 181 19.21 -11.90 24.44
CA LYS A 181 18.79 -10.86 25.39
C LYS A 181 17.28 -10.65 25.23
N HIS A 182 16.53 -10.97 26.27
CA HIS A 182 15.09 -10.74 26.35
C HIS A 182 14.83 -9.25 26.14
N VAL A 183 14.32 -8.88 24.97
CA VAL A 183 13.89 -7.50 24.69
C VAL A 183 12.55 -7.30 25.41
N PRO A 184 12.47 -6.42 26.42
CA PRO A 184 11.23 -6.19 27.14
C PRO A 184 10.19 -5.59 26.19
N LYS A 185 8.97 -6.12 26.24
CA LYS A 185 7.86 -5.79 25.32
C LYS A 185 7.62 -4.29 25.14
N ARG A 186 7.88 -3.48 26.18
CA ARG A 186 7.76 -2.02 26.13
C ARG A 186 8.74 -1.36 25.15
N GLN A 187 9.98 -1.83 25.04
CA GLN A 187 10.92 -1.30 24.05
C GLN A 187 10.51 -1.65 22.62
N LEU A 188 9.90 -2.82 22.42
CA LEU A 188 9.36 -3.19 21.12
C LEU A 188 8.16 -2.30 20.73
N GLU A 189 7.28 -2.02 21.70
CA GLU A 189 6.15 -1.09 21.50
C GLU A 189 6.64 0.34 21.21
N GLU A 190 7.69 0.81 21.87
CA GLU A 190 8.27 2.13 21.63
C GLU A 190 8.94 2.24 20.25
N LEU A 191 9.64 1.18 19.81
CA LEU A 191 10.26 1.12 18.48
C LEU A 191 9.21 1.07 17.35
N ILE A 192 8.10 0.35 17.56
CA ILE A 192 7.00 0.31 16.59
C ILE A 192 6.26 1.66 16.54
N LEU A 193 6.07 2.32 17.69
CA LEU A 193 5.44 3.64 17.75
C LEU A 193 6.31 4.78 17.21
N ARG A 194 7.65 4.71 17.37
CA ARG A 194 8.57 5.65 16.70
C ARG A 194 8.80 5.33 15.23
N GLY A 195 8.68 4.05 14.84
CA GLY A 195 8.92 3.56 13.49
C GLY A 195 7.71 3.57 12.58
N SER A 196 6.54 4.04 13.03
CA SER A 196 5.38 4.24 12.16
C SER A 196 5.66 5.39 11.19
N TRP A 197 6.33 5.03 10.09
CA TRP A 197 6.50 5.81 8.89
C TRP A 197 5.16 6.47 8.51
N SER A 198 5.12 7.80 8.65
CA SER A 198 3.98 8.62 8.21
C SER A 198 4.18 8.97 6.73
N PRO A 199 3.34 8.47 5.81
CA PRO A 199 3.46 8.77 4.39
C PRO A 199 3.15 10.25 4.04
N ASP A 200 2.66 11.06 4.98
CA ASP A 200 2.17 12.42 4.72
C ASP A 200 3.25 13.53 4.84
N GLY A 201 4.50 13.19 5.15
CA GLY A 201 5.56 14.20 5.38
C GLY A 201 6.22 14.80 4.13
N ALA A 202 5.78 14.46 2.91
CA ALA A 202 6.53 14.79 1.69
C ALA A 202 5.95 15.94 0.84
N GLN A 203 4.97 16.70 1.32
CA GLN A 203 4.26 17.63 0.44
C GLN A 203 3.88 18.96 1.08
N GLU A 204 4.85 19.74 1.60
CA GLU A 204 4.58 21.16 1.90
C GLU A 204 5.84 22.05 1.87
N GLN A 205 6.56 22.05 0.74
CA GLN A 205 7.40 23.19 0.33
C GLN A 205 7.18 23.45 -1.16
N GLY A 206 5.92 23.69 -1.53
CA GLY A 206 5.51 24.12 -2.86
C GLY A 206 5.44 25.64 -2.90
N THR A 207 6.53 26.24 -3.35
CA THR A 207 6.70 27.66 -3.68
C THR A 207 5.49 28.20 -4.47
N LEU A 208 4.81 29.21 -3.91
CA LEU A 208 3.82 30.03 -4.61
C LEU A 208 4.52 30.74 -5.78
N ALA A 209 4.33 30.25 -7.01
CA ALA A 209 4.65 30.99 -8.22
C ALA A 209 3.49 31.96 -8.52
N PRO A 210 3.79 33.22 -8.93
CA PRO A 210 2.76 34.22 -9.21
C PRO A 210 1.98 33.85 -10.48
N VAL A 211 0.65 33.88 -10.35
CA VAL A 211 -0.30 33.87 -11.46
C VAL A 211 -0.07 35.11 -12.32
N ILE A 212 0.52 34.94 -13.50
CA ILE A 212 0.52 35.98 -14.53
C ILE A 212 -0.89 36.05 -15.11
N GLN A 213 -1.63 37.06 -14.64
CA GLN A 213 -2.92 37.47 -15.16
C GLN A 213 -2.67 38.28 -16.45
N ALA A 214 -2.58 37.58 -17.59
CA ALA A 214 -2.62 38.24 -18.89
C ALA A 214 -4.08 38.58 -19.20
N GLY A 215 -4.39 39.87 -19.11
CA GLY A 215 -5.69 40.42 -19.47
C GLY A 215 -5.99 40.20 -20.95
N ASN A 216 -7.22 39.78 -21.23
CA ASN A 216 -7.80 39.89 -22.55
C ASN A 216 -9.02 40.81 -22.44
N ARG A 217 -8.76 42.12 -22.55
CA ARG A 217 -9.78 43.12 -22.91
C ARG A 217 -9.89 43.09 -24.43
N GLY A 218 -10.87 42.36 -24.93
CA GLY A 218 -11.41 42.57 -26.27
C GLY A 218 -12.59 43.51 -26.16
N GLU A 219 -12.36 44.79 -26.48
CA GLU A 219 -13.40 45.71 -26.91
C GLU A 219 -13.78 45.40 -28.37
N PHE A 220 -15.00 45.83 -28.74
CA PHE A 220 -15.66 45.84 -30.05
C PHE A 220 -16.54 44.63 -30.41
#